data_AF-A0A0F2NRX5-F1
#
_entry.id   AF-A0A0F2NRX5-F1
#
_cell.length_a   1.000
_cell.length_b   1.000
_cell.length_c   1.000
_cell.angle_alpha   90.00
_cell.angle_beta   90.00
_cell.angle_gamma   90.00
#
_symmetry.space_group_name_H-M   'P 1'
#
loop_
_entity.id
_entity.type
_entity.pdbx_description
1 polymer ?
#
loop_
_entity_poly.entity_id
_entity_poly.type
_entity_poly.pdbx_seq_one_letter_code
_entity_poly.pdbx_strand_id
1 'polypeptide(L)'
;MQCERLLKMIKSWYLSVRQETMAPARMVSFMEQHAATCEVCLRDPDLPDEIAKITELVLPESKIPKAVRQSSLDDEMEPEDDSFVDSEEEDENLDEDLEEEEDIEEDEFLEEDDSDEV
;
A
#
# COMPACT_ATOMS: atom_id res chain seq x y z
N MET A 1 -11.03 -9.21 15.49
CA MET A 1 -9.87 -8.32 15.72
C MET A 1 -10.26 -7.40 16.83
N GLN A 2 -9.45 -7.34 17.88
CA GLN A 2 -9.75 -6.61 19.12
C GLN A 2 -9.09 -5.21 19.17
N CYS A 3 -8.15 -4.91 18.26
CA CYS A 3 -7.47 -3.61 18.24
C CYS A 3 -8.30 -2.53 17.52
N GLU A 4 -8.94 -1.65 18.30
CA GLU A 4 -9.70 -0.51 17.76
C GLU A 4 -8.85 0.49 16.98
N ARG A 5 -7.58 0.66 17.38
CA ARG A 5 -6.65 1.56 16.67
C ARG A 5 -6.36 1.02 15.27
N LEU A 6 -6.09 -0.27 15.15
CA LEU A 6 -5.88 -0.93 13.86
C LEU A 6 -7.13 -0.80 12.98
N LEU A 7 -8.33 -1.03 13.53
CA LEU A 7 -9.59 -0.86 12.80
C LEU A 7 -9.75 0.56 12.21
N LYS A 8 -9.41 1.60 12.98
CA LYS A 8 -9.48 3.00 12.49
C LYS A 8 -8.46 3.25 11.38
N MET A 9 -7.23 2.77 11.54
CA MET A 9 -6.18 2.93 10.53
C MET A 9 -6.51 2.18 9.24
N ILE A 10 -7.00 0.95 9.34
CA ILE A 10 -7.44 0.15 8.19
C ILE A 10 -8.53 0.87 7.39
N LYS A 11 -9.52 1.47 8.06
CA LYS A 11 -10.57 2.26 7.36
C LYS A 11 -9.98 3.47 6.64
N SER A 12 -9.05 4.17 7.28
CA SER A 12 -8.36 5.31 6.67
C SER A 12 -7.55 4.88 5.45
N TRP A 13 -6.73 3.85 5.59
CA TRP A 13 -5.92 3.32 4.49
C TRP A 13 -6.80 2.77 3.37
N TYR A 14 -7.92 2.12 3.68
CA TYR A 14 -8.86 1.65 2.67
C TYR A 14 -9.42 2.80 1.83
N LEU A 15 -9.77 3.92 2.45
CA LEU A 15 -10.23 5.11 1.74
C LEU A 15 -9.10 5.70 0.88
N SER A 16 -7.87 5.79 1.41
CA SER A 16 -6.70 6.24 0.66
C SER A 16 -6.40 5.33 -0.54
N VAL A 17 -6.52 4.01 -0.38
CA VAL A 17 -6.37 3.05 -1.49
C VAL A 17 -7.46 3.24 -2.53
N ARG A 18 -8.71 3.47 -2.11
CA ARG A 18 -9.82 3.78 -3.04
C ARG A 18 -9.68 5.12 -3.76
N GLN A 19 -9.03 6.09 -3.13
CA GLN A 19 -8.74 7.40 -3.71
C GLN A 19 -7.43 7.40 -4.50
N GLU A 20 -6.82 6.21 -4.70
CA GLU A 20 -5.56 6.02 -5.43
C GLU A 20 -4.35 6.74 -4.83
N THR A 21 -4.49 7.29 -3.61
CA THR A 21 -3.40 8.00 -2.92
C THR A 21 -2.43 7.04 -2.21
N MET A 22 -2.75 5.73 -2.20
CA MET A 22 -1.92 4.70 -1.58
C MET A 22 -2.05 3.38 -2.33
N ALA A 23 -0.93 2.70 -2.57
CA ALA A 23 -0.93 1.36 -3.15
C ALA A 23 -1.54 0.33 -2.17
N PRO A 24 -2.42 -0.59 -2.63
CA PRO A 24 -2.97 -1.69 -1.85
C PRO A 24 -1.91 -2.47 -1.04
N ALA A 25 -0.76 -2.76 -1.65
CA ALA A 25 0.33 -3.49 -1.01
C ALA A 25 0.91 -2.73 0.21
N ARG A 26 1.02 -1.40 0.15
CA ARG A 26 1.49 -0.59 1.29
C ARG A 26 0.53 -0.65 2.47
N MET A 27 -0.78 -0.64 2.22
CA MET A 27 -1.80 -0.78 3.26
C MET A 27 -1.64 -2.10 4.02
N VAL A 28 -1.38 -3.21 3.32
CA VAL A 28 -1.13 -4.52 3.94
C VAL A 28 0.13 -4.50 4.79
N SER A 29 1.24 -3.97 4.27
CA SER A 29 2.49 -3.85 5.04
C SER A 29 2.31 -3.03 6.33
N PHE A 30 1.51 -1.96 6.30
CA PHE A 30 1.24 -1.18 7.51
C PHE A 30 0.40 -1.95 8.55
N MET A 31 -0.51 -2.82 8.11
CA MET A 31 -1.23 -3.71 9.04
C MET A 31 -0.28 -4.67 9.73
N GLU A 32 0.61 -5.30 8.98
CA GLU A 32 1.60 -6.26 9.52
C GLU A 32 2.56 -5.58 10.50
N GLN A 33 3.06 -4.38 10.15
CA GLN A 33 3.92 -3.59 11.03
C GLN A 33 3.20 -3.19 12.32
N HIS A 34 1.93 -2.80 12.24
CA HIS A 34 1.16 -2.50 13.44
C HIS A 34 0.92 -3.76 14.29
N ALA A 35 0.61 -4.89 13.66
CA ALA A 35 0.41 -6.17 14.34
C ALA A 35 1.66 -6.59 15.12
N ALA A 36 2.85 -6.39 14.55
CA ALA A 36 4.13 -6.70 15.20
C ALA A 36 4.48 -5.78 16.38
N THR A 37 3.98 -4.54 16.39
CA THR A 37 4.33 -3.53 17.40
C THR A 37 3.26 -3.31 18.46
N CYS A 38 2.03 -3.75 18.22
CA CYS A 38 0.90 -3.53 19.10
C CYS A 38 0.66 -4.73 20.04
N GLU A 39 0.78 -4.51 21.35
CA GLU A 39 0.53 -5.54 22.36
C GLU A 39 -0.88 -6.15 22.33
N VAL A 40 -1.88 -5.38 21.87
CA VAL A 40 -3.27 -5.87 21.73
C VAL A 40 -3.35 -6.83 20.55
N CYS A 41 -2.73 -6.47 19.42
CA CYS A 41 -2.68 -7.31 18.23
C CYS A 41 -1.89 -8.61 18.48
N LEU A 42 -0.78 -8.55 19.22
CA LEU A 42 0.03 -9.71 19.56
C LEU A 42 -0.70 -10.76 20.42
N ARG A 43 -1.75 -10.35 21.15
CA ARG A 43 -2.55 -11.25 22.01
C ARG A 43 -3.82 -11.76 21.32
N ASP A 44 -4.08 -11.30 20.09
CA ASP A 44 -5.30 -11.62 19.35
C ASP A 44 -5.05 -12.80 18.40
N PRO A 45 -5.61 -13.99 18.67
CA PRO A 45 -5.40 -15.16 17.84
C PRO A 45 -6.12 -15.10 16.49
N ASP A 46 -7.16 -14.26 16.37
CA ASP A 46 -7.97 -14.13 15.14
C ASP A 46 -7.43 -13.08 14.17
N LEU A 47 -6.46 -12.28 14.62
CA LEU A 47 -5.84 -11.22 13.83
C LEU A 47 -5.29 -11.67 12.46
N PRO A 48 -4.50 -12.76 12.33
CA PRO A 48 -3.96 -13.16 11.04
C PRO A 48 -5.06 -13.50 10.02
N ASP A 49 -6.13 -14.18 10.45
CA ASP A 49 -7.28 -14.50 9.59
C ASP A 49 -8.01 -13.25 9.10
N GLU A 50 -8.08 -12.21 9.93
CA GLU A 50 -8.71 -10.95 9.53
C GLU A 50 -7.84 -10.10 8.62
N ILE A 51 -6.52 -10.05 8.84
CA ILE A 51 -5.59 -9.41 7.92
C ILE A 51 -5.68 -10.08 6.55
N ALA A 52 -5.75 -11.41 6.49
CA ALA A 52 -5.95 -12.14 5.24
C ALA A 52 -7.25 -11.74 4.54
N LYS A 53 -8.40 -11.74 5.25
CA LYS A 53 -9.69 -11.31 4.68
C LYS A 53 -9.67 -9.88 4.17
N ILE A 54 -9.04 -8.96 4.90
CA ILE A 54 -8.93 -7.56 4.48
C ILE A 54 -8.01 -7.43 3.26
N THR A 55 -6.93 -8.21 3.22
CA THR A 55 -6.03 -8.27 2.07
C THR A 55 -6.76 -8.77 0.83
N GLU A 56 -7.57 -9.83 0.92
CA GLU A 56 -8.40 -10.32 -0.19
C GLU A 56 -9.42 -9.28 -0.69
N LEU A 57 -9.96 -8.46 0.20
CA LEU A 57 -10.90 -7.40 -0.18
C LEU A 57 -10.22 -6.23 -0.91
N VAL A 58 -8.96 -5.95 -0.59
CA VAL A 58 -8.23 -4.76 -1.06
C VAL A 58 -7.31 -5.10 -2.23
N LEU A 59 -6.77 -6.32 -2.26
CA LEU A 59 -6.08 -6.94 -3.36
C LEU A 59 -6.90 -8.15 -3.82
N PRO A 60 -8.12 -7.95 -4.38
CA PRO A 60 -8.82 -9.05 -5.00
C PRO A 60 -7.90 -9.63 -6.07
N GLU A 61 -7.57 -10.92 -5.96
CA GLU A 61 -6.61 -11.61 -6.82
C GLU A 61 -6.83 -11.16 -8.27
N SER A 62 -5.92 -10.33 -8.76
CA SER A 62 -5.83 -10.02 -10.17
C SER A 62 -5.57 -11.39 -10.79
N LYS A 63 -6.61 -11.97 -11.40
CA LYS A 63 -6.54 -13.20 -12.20
C LYS A 63 -5.67 -12.92 -13.42
N ILE A 64 -4.39 -12.63 -13.21
CA ILE A 64 -3.38 -12.85 -14.23
C ILE A 64 -3.26 -14.37 -14.23
N PRO A 65 -3.80 -15.06 -15.24
CA PRO A 65 -3.60 -16.50 -15.33
C PRO A 65 -2.09 -16.71 -15.26
N LYS A 66 -1.63 -17.45 -14.25
CA LYS A 66 -0.32 -18.09 -14.26
C LYS A 66 -0.26 -18.78 -15.62
N ALA A 67 0.52 -18.25 -16.55
CA ALA A 67 0.73 -18.86 -17.85
C ALA A 67 1.32 -20.24 -17.58
N VAL A 68 0.45 -21.24 -17.61
CA VAL A 68 0.81 -22.64 -17.60
C VAL A 68 1.62 -22.82 -18.87
N ARG A 69 2.95 -22.87 -18.73
CA ARG A 69 3.86 -23.40 -19.73
C ARG A 69 3.25 -24.74 -20.17
N GLN A 70 2.65 -24.77 -21.37
CA GLN A 70 2.20 -25.99 -22.00
C GLN A 70 3.45 -26.81 -22.35
N SER A 71 3.85 -27.69 -21.44
CA SER A 71 4.82 -28.74 -21.71
C SER A 71 4.18 -29.76 -22.66
N SER A 72 4.34 -29.57 -23.96
CA SER A 72 4.21 -30.68 -24.91
C SER A 72 5.58 -31.37 -24.99
N LEU A 73 5.65 -32.51 -24.29
CA LEU A 73 6.34 -33.74 -24.68
C LEU A 73 7.51 -33.58 -25.67
N ASP A 74 8.75 -33.67 -25.19
CA ASP A 74 9.69 -34.65 -25.74
C ASP A 74 10.77 -34.99 -24.71
N ASP A 75 11.25 -36.21 -24.86
CA ASP A 75 12.18 -36.97 -24.04
C ASP A 75 13.62 -36.43 -24.18
N GLU A 76 14.43 -36.63 -23.14
CA GLU A 76 15.91 -36.63 -23.15
C GLU A 76 16.70 -35.29 -23.18
N MET A 77 17.64 -35.18 -22.22
CA MET A 77 18.97 -34.53 -22.31
C MET A 77 19.21 -33.13 -21.65
N GLU A 78 19.93 -33.20 -20.51
CA GLU A 78 20.95 -32.30 -19.90
C GLU A 78 20.62 -30.88 -19.34
N PRO A 79 21.39 -30.40 -18.31
CA PRO A 79 21.06 -29.21 -17.52
C PRO A 79 22.08 -28.06 -17.67
N GLU A 80 21.72 -26.89 -18.21
CA GLU A 80 22.55 -25.69 -18.03
C GLU A 80 21.85 -24.35 -18.28
N ASP A 81 22.08 -23.43 -17.33
CA ASP A 81 22.22 -21.96 -17.45
C ASP A 81 21.17 -21.16 -18.24
N ASP A 82 20.27 -20.46 -17.54
CA ASP A 82 19.42 -19.42 -18.14
C ASP A 82 19.78 -18.04 -17.55
N SER A 83 20.82 -17.47 -18.15
CA SER A 83 21.09 -16.04 -18.17
C SER A 83 20.03 -15.33 -19.02
N PHE A 84 18.88 -15.01 -18.42
CA PHE A 84 17.85 -14.25 -19.12
C PHE A 84 18.20 -12.74 -19.13
N VAL A 85 19.00 -12.36 -20.12
CA VAL A 85 18.94 -11.02 -20.72
C VAL A 85 17.96 -11.09 -21.89
N ASP A 86 16.84 -10.39 -21.78
CA ASP A 86 16.06 -10.02 -22.96
C ASP A 86 15.65 -8.55 -22.82
N SER A 87 16.22 -7.77 -23.73
CA SER A 87 16.00 -6.35 -23.93
C SER A 87 14.67 -6.12 -24.64
N GLU A 88 13.84 -5.22 -24.12
CA GLU A 88 12.89 -4.48 -24.93
C GLU A 88 13.18 -2.98 -24.72
N GLU A 89 13.79 -2.36 -25.74
CA GLU A 89 14.09 -0.92 -25.85
C GLU A 89 12.87 -0.11 -26.29
N GLU A 90 12.90 1.19 -25.92
CA GLU A 90 12.11 2.34 -26.43
C GLU A 90 10.61 2.33 -26.07
N ASP A 91 10.04 3.37 -25.45
CA ASP A 91 9.95 4.68 -26.07
C ASP A 91 9.33 5.78 -25.15
N GLU A 92 9.84 7.01 -25.35
CA GLU A 92 9.21 8.34 -25.19
C GLU A 92 8.75 8.92 -23.82
N ASN A 93 9.58 9.86 -23.33
CA ASN A 93 9.26 11.20 -22.80
C ASN A 93 7.87 11.45 -22.16
N LEU A 94 7.86 11.71 -20.86
CA LEU A 94 6.92 12.67 -20.26
C LEU A 94 7.66 13.61 -19.31
N ASP A 95 8.13 14.70 -19.89
CA ASP A 95 8.46 15.96 -19.21
C ASP A 95 7.12 16.62 -18.88
N GLU A 96 6.71 16.59 -17.61
CA GLU A 96 5.58 17.40 -17.13
C GLU A 96 5.99 18.06 -15.82
N ASP A 97 6.65 19.21 -16.01
CA ASP A 97 6.62 20.41 -15.19
C ASP A 97 5.37 20.49 -14.29
N LEU A 98 5.58 20.46 -12.97
CA LEU A 98 4.61 20.90 -11.97
C LEU A 98 5.32 21.83 -10.98
N GLU A 99 5.55 23.06 -11.44
CA GLU A 99 5.66 24.24 -10.57
C GLU A 99 4.27 24.54 -9.99
N GLU A 100 4.01 24.21 -8.72
CA GLU A 100 3.12 24.98 -7.82
C GLU A 100 3.08 24.36 -6.42
N GLU A 101 3.81 24.94 -5.46
CA GLU A 101 3.28 25.05 -4.10
C GLU A 101 3.33 26.54 -3.72
N GLU A 102 2.17 27.17 -3.85
CA GLU A 102 1.82 28.44 -3.23
C GLU A 102 2.14 28.36 -1.72
N ASP A 103 3.06 29.21 -1.29
CA ASP A 103 3.32 29.53 0.12
C ASP A 103 2.05 30.23 0.64
N ILE A 104 1.11 29.44 1.16
CA ILE A 104 -0.12 29.93 1.79
C ILE A 104 0.27 30.75 3.01
N GLU A 105 0.02 32.05 2.91
CA GLU A 105 0.17 33.06 3.95
C GLU A 105 -0.32 32.53 5.31
N GLU A 106 0.60 32.46 6.27
CA GLU A 106 0.32 32.17 7.67
C GLU A 106 -0.61 33.26 8.21
N ASP A 107 -1.91 32.96 8.20
CA ASP A 107 -3.00 33.76 8.76
C ASP A 107 -2.63 34.18 10.19
N GLU A 108 -2.31 35.47 10.31
CA GLU A 108 -2.01 36.20 11.52
C GLU A 108 -3.19 36.03 12.48
N PHE A 109 -3.11 35.02 13.34
CA PHE A 109 -4.07 34.77 14.40
C PHE A 109 -4.12 36.01 15.32
N LEU A 110 -5.10 36.86 15.05
CA LEU A 110 -5.54 37.96 15.90
C LEU A 110 -5.87 37.41 17.30
N GLU A 111 -4.88 37.45 18.20
CA GLU A 111 -5.18 37.46 19.63
C GLU A 111 -5.75 38.83 19.96
N GLU A 112 -7.09 38.90 19.91
CA GLU A 112 -7.90 39.91 20.56
C GLU A 112 -7.63 39.78 22.08
N ASP A 113 -6.60 40.47 22.58
CA ASP A 113 -6.35 40.63 24.00
C ASP A 113 -7.44 41.53 24.59
N ASP A 114 -8.46 40.85 25.09
CA ASP A 114 -9.50 41.34 25.99
C ASP A 114 -8.82 41.91 27.25
N SER A 115 -8.34 43.16 27.14
CA SER A 115 -7.86 43.93 28.29
C SER A 115 -9.06 44.33 29.16
N ASP A 116 -9.36 43.41 30.08
CA ASP A 116 -10.26 43.55 31.21
C ASP A 116 -9.78 44.68 32.15
N GLU A 117 -10.76 45.49 32.54
CA GLU A 117 -10.81 46.57 33.51
C GLU A 117 -9.90 46.46 34.76
N VAL A 118 -9.10 47.51 35.05
CA VAL A 118 -8.82 48.04 36.42
C VAL A 118 -8.51 49.54 36.43
#